data_AF-Q5HPS9-F1
#
_entry.id   AF-Q5HPS9-F1
#
_cell.length_a   1.000
_cell.length_b   1.000
_cell.length_c   1.000
_cell.angle_alpha   90.00
_cell.angle_beta   90.00
_cell.angle_gamma   90.00
#
_symmetry.space_group_name_H-M   'P 1'
#
loop_
_entity.id
_entity.type
_entity.pdbx_description
1 polymer ?
#
loop_
_entity_poly.entity_id
_entity_poly.type
_entity_poly.pdbx_seq_one_letter_code
_entity_poly.pdbx_strand_id
1 'polypeptide(L)'
;MSILITIISFIIVFGVLVTVHEYGHMFFAKRAGIMCPEFAIGMGPKIFSFRKDETLYTIRLLPVGGYVRMAGDGLEEPPVQPGMNVKIKLNNQDEITHIILDDQHKFQQIEAIEVKKCDFKDDLYIEGITSYDDERHHFTIAKKAFFVENGSLVQIAPRDRQFTHKKPLPKFLTLFAGPLFNFILALVLFIGLAYYQGTPTNVIGEVVKKSPADEAGLHKGDKIVQVGNHKIKNFDDIKHVLDQNKTAKTTVKIKRDGQNKSVDLQPKKVERKITKTKTQTTYQIGFAPTTEHSVFKPISYGIYNFFDKGKLIFTAVVGMLASIFTGEFSFDMLNGPVGIYHSVDSVVKSGIINLVGYTALLSVNLGIMNLLPIPALDGGRILFVLYEAIFRKPVNKKAETGIIAVGALFVVIIMILVTWNDIQRYFL
;
A
#
# COMPACT_ATOMS: atom_id res chain seq x y z
N MET A 1 -3.59 28.30 -4.41
CA MET A 1 -4.12 26.99 -4.82
C MET A 1 -5.41 26.76 -4.06
N SER A 2 -6.51 26.37 -4.71
CA SER A 2 -7.79 26.17 -4.02
C SER A 2 -7.76 24.90 -3.17
N ILE A 3 -8.40 24.93 -1.99
CA ILE A 3 -8.60 23.77 -1.09
C ILE A 3 -9.15 22.55 -1.86
N LEU A 4 -9.99 22.80 -2.86
CA LEU A 4 -10.54 21.79 -3.76
C LEU A 4 -9.44 20.99 -4.48
N ILE A 5 -8.40 21.64 -5.00
CA ILE A 5 -7.28 20.96 -5.70
C ILE A 5 -6.53 20.05 -4.72
N THR A 6 -6.31 20.50 -3.49
CA THR A 6 -5.65 19.70 -2.45
C THR A 6 -6.48 18.46 -2.10
N ILE A 7 -7.79 18.61 -1.89
CA ILE A 7 -8.69 17.48 -1.58
C ILE A 7 -8.72 16.47 -2.74
N ILE A 8 -8.88 16.95 -3.98
CA ILE A 8 -8.88 16.08 -5.17
C ILE A 8 -7.54 15.37 -5.31
N SER A 9 -6.42 16.08 -5.14
CA SER A 9 -5.08 15.50 -5.20
C SER A 9 -4.87 14.43 -4.13
N PHE A 10 -5.31 14.69 -2.90
CA PHE A 10 -5.27 13.73 -1.81
C PHE A 10 -6.04 12.45 -2.16
N ILE A 11 -7.30 12.59 -2.61
CA ILE A 11 -8.14 11.45 -3.02
C ILE A 11 -7.50 10.66 -4.15
N ILE A 12 -6.93 11.33 -5.15
CA ILE A 12 -6.26 10.66 -6.28
C ILE A 12 -5.02 9.91 -5.80
N VAL A 13 -4.14 10.54 -5.02
CA VAL A 13 -2.91 9.93 -4.51
C VAL A 13 -3.23 8.68 -3.70
N PHE A 14 -4.11 8.80 -2.69
CA PHE A 14 -4.49 7.66 -1.86
C PHE A 14 -5.28 6.60 -2.62
N GLY A 15 -6.19 7.03 -3.49
CA GLY A 15 -6.96 6.13 -4.35
C GLY A 15 -6.06 5.26 -5.23
N VAL A 16 -5.03 5.84 -5.85
CA VAL A 16 -4.06 5.08 -6.66
C VAL A 16 -3.25 4.13 -5.79
N LEU A 17 -2.73 4.59 -4.64
CA LEU A 17 -1.92 3.76 -3.75
C LEU A 17 -2.69 2.54 -3.24
N VAL A 18 -3.91 2.75 -2.75
CA VAL A 18 -4.78 1.67 -2.26
C VAL A 18 -5.19 0.76 -3.40
N THR A 19 -5.66 1.30 -4.53
CA THR A 19 -6.14 0.48 -5.64
C THR A 19 -5.06 -0.46 -6.16
N VAL A 20 -3.83 0.03 -6.30
CA VAL A 20 -2.69 -0.78 -6.75
C VAL A 20 -2.33 -1.85 -5.73
N HIS A 21 -2.37 -1.51 -4.44
CA HIS A 21 -2.16 -2.46 -3.34
C HIS A 21 -3.19 -3.60 -3.37
N GLU A 22 -4.48 -3.26 -3.32
CA GLU A 22 -5.58 -4.23 -3.37
C GLU A 22 -5.53 -5.05 -4.66
N TYR A 23 -5.19 -4.41 -5.79
CA TYR A 23 -5.06 -5.11 -7.06
C TYR A 23 -3.98 -6.19 -7.02
N GLY A 24 -2.86 -5.94 -6.33
CA GLY A 24 -1.82 -6.93 -6.10
C GLY A 24 -2.36 -8.19 -5.43
N HIS A 25 -3.10 -8.03 -4.32
CA HIS A 25 -3.76 -9.13 -3.63
C HIS A 25 -4.70 -9.91 -4.55
N MET A 26 -5.63 -9.22 -5.22
CA MET A 26 -6.59 -9.87 -6.11
C MET A 26 -5.91 -10.60 -7.27
N PHE A 27 -4.86 -10.02 -7.87
CA PHE A 27 -4.15 -10.61 -8.99
C PHE A 27 -3.52 -11.96 -8.61
N PHE A 28 -2.79 -12.01 -7.50
CA PHE A 28 -2.17 -13.26 -7.03
C PHE A 28 -3.19 -14.25 -6.46
N ALA A 29 -4.24 -13.77 -5.79
CA ALA A 29 -5.34 -14.61 -5.31
C ALA A 29 -6.01 -15.35 -6.47
N LYS A 30 -6.41 -14.63 -7.52
CA LYS A 30 -7.05 -15.24 -8.71
C LYS A 30 -6.11 -16.21 -9.42
N ARG A 31 -4.81 -15.88 -9.52
CA ARG A 31 -3.80 -16.78 -10.11
C ARG A 31 -3.59 -18.05 -9.28
N ALA A 32 -3.75 -17.98 -7.96
CA ALA A 32 -3.76 -19.14 -7.07
C ALA A 32 -5.08 -19.94 -7.09
N GLY A 33 -6.07 -19.50 -7.88
CA GLY A 33 -7.40 -20.07 -7.92
C GLY A 33 -8.20 -19.82 -6.65
N ILE A 34 -7.93 -18.72 -5.94
CA ILE A 34 -8.75 -18.23 -4.83
C ILE A 34 -9.84 -17.34 -5.43
N MET A 35 -11.09 -17.56 -5.02
CA MET A 35 -12.19 -16.71 -5.44
C MET A 35 -12.13 -15.37 -4.69
N CYS A 36 -12.32 -14.26 -5.42
CA CYS A 36 -12.40 -12.91 -4.86
C CYS A 36 -13.79 -12.32 -5.12
N PRO A 37 -14.77 -12.50 -4.21
CA PRO A 37 -16.14 -12.07 -4.44
C PRO A 37 -16.31 -10.54 -4.52
N GLU A 38 -15.44 -9.76 -3.87
CA GLU A 38 -15.53 -8.31 -3.86
C GLU A 38 -14.14 -7.65 -3.94
N PHE A 39 -14.03 -6.61 -4.76
CA PHE A 39 -12.92 -5.68 -4.81
C PHE A 39 -13.48 -4.28 -4.51
N ALA A 40 -13.07 -3.67 -3.41
CA ALA A 40 -13.61 -2.40 -2.96
C ALA A 40 -12.52 -1.33 -2.85
N ILE A 41 -12.81 -0.15 -3.41
CA ILE A 41 -12.03 1.06 -3.20
C ILE A 41 -12.82 1.96 -2.24
N GLY A 42 -12.21 2.31 -1.13
CA GLY A 42 -12.84 3.04 -0.04
C GLY A 42 -13.60 2.15 0.95
N MET A 43 -14.25 2.80 1.92
CA MET A 43 -14.99 2.20 3.02
C MET A 43 -16.41 2.78 3.13
N GLY A 44 -17.28 2.11 3.88
CA GLY A 44 -18.66 2.55 4.11
C GLY A 44 -19.64 2.15 2.98
N PRO A 45 -20.77 2.86 2.81
CA PRO A 45 -21.81 2.49 1.86
C PRO A 45 -21.33 2.56 0.40
N LYS A 46 -21.87 1.69 -0.46
CA LYS A 46 -21.55 1.62 -1.89
C LYS A 46 -22.13 2.83 -2.61
N ILE A 47 -21.29 3.58 -3.34
CA ILE A 47 -21.73 4.63 -4.27
C ILE A 47 -22.01 4.02 -5.64
N PHE A 48 -21.08 3.20 -6.11
CA PHE A 48 -21.14 2.59 -7.43
C PHE A 48 -20.62 1.17 -7.36
N SER A 49 -21.23 0.26 -8.12
CA SER A 49 -20.73 -1.10 -8.25
C SER A 49 -21.03 -1.69 -9.61
N PHE A 50 -20.12 -2.52 -10.11
CA PHE A 50 -20.34 -3.32 -11.30
C PHE A 50 -19.74 -4.71 -11.09
N ARG A 51 -20.35 -5.73 -11.70
CA ARG A 51 -19.86 -7.10 -11.63
C ARG A 51 -19.09 -7.43 -12.91
N LYS A 52 -17.94 -8.07 -12.74
CA LYS A 52 -17.22 -8.71 -13.83
C LYS A 52 -16.82 -10.11 -13.37
N ASP A 53 -17.32 -11.12 -14.09
CA ASP A 53 -17.18 -12.53 -13.75
C ASP A 53 -17.70 -12.85 -12.33
N GLU A 54 -16.83 -13.37 -11.46
CA GLU A 54 -17.11 -13.70 -10.06
C GLU A 54 -16.89 -12.54 -9.08
N THR A 55 -16.33 -11.40 -9.54
CA THR A 55 -15.93 -10.29 -8.67
C THR A 55 -16.85 -9.10 -8.81
N LEU A 56 -17.37 -8.62 -7.69
CA LEU A 56 -18.05 -7.34 -7.59
C LEU A 56 -17.02 -6.23 -7.34
N TYR A 57 -16.90 -5.28 -8.27
CA TYR A 57 -16.07 -4.10 -8.11
C TYR A 57 -16.92 -2.97 -7.53
N THR A 58 -16.48 -2.36 -6.42
CA THR A 58 -17.23 -1.31 -5.71
C THR A 58 -16.38 -0.08 -5.45
N ILE A 59 -17.02 1.09 -5.57
CA ILE A 59 -16.52 2.37 -5.08
C ILE A 59 -17.42 2.78 -3.92
N ARG A 60 -16.81 3.05 -2.76
CA ARG A 60 -17.51 3.35 -1.52
C ARG A 60 -17.31 4.80 -1.09
N LEU A 61 -18.19 5.27 -0.21
CA LEU A 61 -18.31 6.69 0.15
C LEU A 61 -17.05 7.30 0.73
N LEU A 62 -16.38 6.59 1.63
CA LEU A 62 -15.20 7.11 2.31
C LEU A 62 -13.95 6.74 1.49
N PRO A 63 -13.15 7.71 0.99
CA PRO A 63 -11.92 7.45 0.25
C PRO A 63 -10.76 7.08 1.19
N VAL A 64 -11.04 6.21 2.17
CA VAL A 64 -10.09 5.76 3.19
C VAL A 64 -9.95 4.26 3.05
N GLY A 65 -8.75 3.80 2.67
CA GLY A 65 -8.47 2.38 2.49
C GLY A 65 -9.24 1.74 1.34
N GLY A 66 -9.18 0.42 1.29
CA GLY A 66 -9.83 -0.47 0.33
C GLY A 66 -9.70 -1.89 0.85
N TYR A 67 -10.32 -2.85 0.18
CA TYR A 67 -10.14 -4.26 0.52
C TYR A 67 -10.46 -5.18 -0.66
N VAL A 68 -9.77 -6.32 -0.71
CA VAL A 68 -10.16 -7.49 -1.50
C VAL A 68 -10.76 -8.54 -0.58
N ARG A 69 -12.05 -8.82 -0.75
CA ARG A 69 -12.66 -9.96 -0.06
C ARG A 69 -12.22 -11.24 -0.76
N MET A 70 -11.54 -12.13 -0.03
CA MET A 70 -11.15 -13.45 -0.51
C MET A 70 -12.04 -14.52 0.13
N ALA A 71 -12.41 -15.53 -0.66
CA ALA A 71 -13.22 -16.61 -0.15
C ALA A 71 -12.51 -17.38 0.97
N GLY A 72 -13.20 -17.62 2.08
CA GLY A 72 -12.65 -18.32 3.23
C GLY A 72 -11.57 -17.53 3.97
N ASP A 73 -11.49 -16.22 3.75
CA ASP A 73 -10.60 -15.28 4.42
C ASP A 73 -11.41 -14.36 5.35
N GLY A 74 -11.60 -14.78 6.62
CA GLY A 74 -12.36 -14.03 7.62
C GLY A 74 -13.38 -14.86 8.42
N LEU A 75 -14.31 -14.15 9.08
CA LEU A 75 -15.34 -14.67 9.98
C LEU A 75 -16.67 -15.03 9.28
N GLU A 76 -16.71 -15.03 7.95
CA GLU A 76 -17.94 -15.32 7.20
C GLU A 76 -18.26 -16.82 7.30
N GLU A 77 -19.10 -17.18 8.26
CA GLU A 77 -19.90 -18.39 8.17
C GLU A 77 -20.85 -18.29 6.96
N PRO A 78 -21.22 -19.42 6.34
CA PRO A 78 -22.25 -19.38 5.32
C PRO A 78 -23.50 -18.71 5.90
N PRO A 79 -24.16 -17.80 5.18
CA PRO A 79 -25.32 -17.08 5.68
C PRO A 79 -26.55 -17.98 5.90
N VAL A 80 -26.44 -19.27 5.56
CA VAL A 80 -27.48 -20.29 5.70
C VAL A 80 -27.04 -21.32 6.72
N GLN A 81 -27.90 -21.57 7.70
CA GLN A 81 -27.73 -22.55 8.76
C GLN A 81 -28.90 -23.54 8.78
N PRO A 82 -28.71 -24.76 9.31
CA PRO A 82 -29.82 -25.67 9.60
C PRO A 82 -30.90 -24.99 10.45
N GLY A 83 -32.16 -25.18 10.07
CA GLY A 83 -33.35 -24.55 10.66
C GLY A 83 -33.81 -23.28 9.94
N MET A 84 -33.04 -22.76 8.98
CA MET A 84 -33.45 -21.58 8.20
C MET A 84 -34.38 -21.95 7.05
N ASN A 85 -35.41 -21.13 6.84
CA ASN A 85 -36.22 -21.16 5.63
C ASN A 85 -35.58 -20.27 4.57
N VAL A 86 -35.22 -20.87 3.43
CA VAL A 86 -34.64 -20.14 2.30
C VAL A 86 -35.42 -20.45 1.03
N LYS A 87 -35.30 -19.58 0.02
CA LYS A 87 -35.85 -19.87 -1.31
C LYS A 87 -34.72 -20.27 -2.25
N ILE A 88 -34.89 -21.35 -3.00
CA ILE A 88 -33.90 -21.83 -3.95
C ILE A 88 -34.41 -21.69 -5.38
N LYS A 89 -33.49 -21.40 -6.31
CA LYS A 89 -33.75 -21.44 -7.75
C LYS A 89 -32.95 -22.57 -8.37
N LEU A 90 -33.64 -23.48 -9.04
CA LEU A 90 -33.03 -24.62 -9.75
C LEU A 90 -32.72 -24.28 -11.21
N ASN A 91 -31.75 -24.98 -11.80
CA ASN A 91 -31.54 -25.01 -13.25
C ASN A 91 -32.30 -26.19 -13.88
N ASN A 92 -32.13 -26.39 -15.19
CA ASN A 92 -32.75 -27.50 -15.93
C ASN A 92 -32.18 -28.90 -15.56
N GLN A 93 -31.18 -28.96 -14.68
CA GLN A 93 -30.55 -30.19 -14.19
C GLN A 93 -30.89 -30.43 -12.70
N ASP A 94 -31.88 -29.71 -12.17
CA ASP A 94 -32.29 -29.76 -10.76
C ASP A 94 -31.18 -29.38 -9.75
N GLU A 95 -30.19 -28.61 -10.20
CA GLU A 95 -29.15 -28.06 -9.33
C GLU A 95 -29.49 -26.64 -8.85
N ILE A 96 -29.18 -26.34 -7.59
CA ILE A 96 -29.36 -25.01 -7.01
C ILE A 96 -28.38 -24.02 -7.65
N THR A 97 -28.92 -22.97 -8.26
CA THR A 97 -28.15 -21.85 -8.81
C THR A 97 -28.21 -20.60 -7.93
N HIS A 98 -29.31 -20.39 -7.22
CA HIS A 98 -29.47 -19.23 -6.33
C HIS A 98 -30.12 -19.68 -5.03
N ILE A 99 -29.56 -19.24 -3.90
CA ILE A 99 -30.14 -19.36 -2.57
C ILE A 99 -30.49 -17.96 -2.11
N ILE A 100 -31.77 -17.67 -2.01
CA ILE A 100 -32.33 -16.35 -1.80
C ILE A 100 -32.72 -16.22 -0.33
N LEU A 101 -32.12 -15.23 0.33
CA LEU A 101 -32.25 -14.97 1.77
C LEU A 101 -33.18 -13.81 2.09
N ASP A 102 -33.61 -13.07 1.07
CA ASP A 102 -34.54 -11.95 1.17
C ASP A 102 -35.70 -12.07 0.16
N ASP A 103 -36.75 -11.29 0.39
CA ASP A 103 -37.93 -11.26 -0.47
C ASP A 103 -37.89 -10.17 -1.56
N GLN A 104 -36.73 -9.53 -1.79
CA GLN A 104 -36.65 -8.37 -2.67
C GLN A 104 -36.58 -8.73 -4.17
N HIS A 105 -36.42 -10.01 -4.50
CA HIS A 105 -36.23 -10.46 -5.87
C HIS A 105 -37.43 -11.25 -6.43
N LYS A 106 -37.89 -10.89 -7.63
CA LYS A 106 -38.89 -11.64 -8.40
C LYS A 106 -38.22 -12.66 -9.32
N PHE A 107 -37.65 -13.71 -8.74
CA PHE A 107 -37.21 -14.86 -9.54
C PHE A 107 -38.41 -15.75 -9.89
N GLN A 108 -38.47 -16.24 -11.13
CA GLN A 108 -39.40 -17.29 -11.55
C GLN A 108 -38.77 -18.66 -11.22
N GLN A 109 -39.61 -19.68 -10.94
CA GLN A 109 -39.19 -21.03 -10.54
C GLN A 109 -38.36 -21.04 -9.25
N ILE A 110 -38.97 -20.55 -8.16
CA ILE A 110 -38.39 -20.58 -6.82
C ILE A 110 -39.16 -21.54 -5.93
N GLU A 111 -38.43 -22.29 -5.13
CA GLU A 111 -38.98 -23.24 -4.16
C GLU A 111 -38.56 -22.82 -2.76
N ALA A 112 -39.50 -22.84 -1.81
CA ALA A 112 -39.20 -22.60 -0.41
C ALA A 112 -38.79 -23.92 0.25
N ILE A 113 -37.66 -23.90 0.95
CA ILE A 113 -37.09 -25.08 1.61
C ILE A 113 -36.68 -24.72 3.04
N GLU A 114 -37.07 -25.57 3.99
CA GLU A 114 -36.52 -25.54 5.35
C GLU A 114 -35.22 -26.36 5.36
N VAL A 115 -34.08 -25.68 5.54
CA VAL A 115 -32.77 -26.31 5.51
C VAL A 115 -32.60 -27.20 6.73
N LYS A 116 -32.41 -28.51 6.55
CA LYS A 116 -32.09 -29.44 7.64
C LYS A 116 -30.60 -29.72 7.73
N LYS A 117 -29.91 -29.76 6.60
CA LYS A 117 -28.46 -29.95 6.52
C LYS A 117 -27.93 -29.28 5.26
N CYS A 118 -26.70 -28.78 5.30
CA CYS A 118 -26.08 -28.15 4.15
C CYS A 118 -24.57 -28.31 4.20
N ASP A 119 -23.97 -28.41 3.02
CA ASP A 119 -22.52 -28.27 2.84
C ASP A 119 -22.25 -27.37 1.65
N PHE A 120 -21.64 -26.21 1.90
CA PHE A 120 -21.28 -25.21 0.89
C PHE A 120 -19.80 -25.28 0.49
N LYS A 121 -19.04 -26.24 1.01
CA LYS A 121 -17.58 -26.29 0.91
C LYS A 121 -17.09 -27.55 0.20
N ASP A 122 -17.44 -28.72 0.70
CA ASP A 122 -16.89 -29.99 0.22
C ASP A 122 -17.84 -30.62 -0.82
N ASP A 123 -19.06 -30.98 -0.40
CA ASP A 123 -19.99 -31.75 -1.23
C ASP A 123 -21.01 -30.90 -2.01
N LEU A 124 -21.13 -29.61 -1.70
CA LEU A 124 -22.02 -28.66 -2.38
C LEU A 124 -23.48 -29.16 -2.47
N TYR A 125 -24.17 -29.24 -1.32
CA TYR A 125 -25.58 -29.65 -1.27
C TYR A 125 -26.40 -28.92 -0.20
N ILE A 126 -27.72 -28.97 -0.36
CA ILE A 126 -28.71 -28.66 0.68
C ILE A 126 -29.67 -29.85 0.79
N GLU A 127 -29.86 -30.32 2.02
CA GLU A 127 -30.95 -31.22 2.37
C GLU A 127 -31.99 -30.45 3.16
N GLY A 128 -33.24 -30.50 2.71
CA GLY A 128 -34.32 -29.78 3.38
C GLY A 128 -35.69 -30.28 3.00
N ILE A 129 -36.69 -29.74 3.67
CA ILE A 129 -38.09 -30.09 3.47
C ILE A 129 -38.73 -29.02 2.59
N THR A 130 -39.37 -29.43 1.50
CA THR A 130 -40.08 -28.50 0.62
C THR A 130 -41.48 -28.23 1.16
N SER A 131 -42.06 -27.10 0.76
CA SER A 131 -43.41 -26.72 1.22
C SER A 131 -44.55 -27.56 0.63
N TYR A 132 -44.27 -28.48 -0.30
CA TYR A 132 -45.31 -29.18 -1.08
C TYR A 132 -45.50 -30.65 -0.69
N ASP A 133 -44.49 -31.32 -0.16
CA ASP A 133 -44.56 -32.76 0.11
C ASP A 133 -44.10 -33.20 1.51
N ASP A 134 -43.68 -32.28 2.39
CA ASP A 134 -43.16 -32.60 3.74
C ASP A 134 -42.03 -33.66 3.75
N GLU A 135 -41.47 -34.00 2.58
CA GLU A 135 -40.40 -34.98 2.41
C GLU A 135 -39.03 -34.30 2.41
N ARG A 136 -38.02 -35.08 2.78
CA ARG A 136 -36.64 -34.59 2.81
C ARG A 136 -35.99 -34.81 1.46
N HIS A 137 -35.72 -33.70 0.77
CA HIS A 137 -35.06 -33.69 -0.52
C HIS A 137 -33.58 -33.37 -0.39
N HIS A 138 -32.78 -33.93 -1.29
CA HIS A 138 -31.36 -33.64 -1.42
C HIS A 138 -31.13 -32.89 -2.75
N PHE A 139 -30.69 -31.64 -2.64
CA PHE A 139 -30.42 -30.78 -3.78
C PHE A 139 -28.92 -30.54 -3.92
N THR A 140 -28.37 -30.85 -5.08
CA THR A 140 -26.99 -30.51 -5.43
C THR A 140 -26.89 -29.02 -5.76
N ILE A 141 -25.82 -28.36 -5.32
CA ILE A 141 -25.54 -26.96 -5.61
C ILE A 141 -24.64 -26.89 -6.85
N ALA A 142 -25.08 -26.14 -7.85
CA ALA A 142 -24.30 -25.92 -9.06
C ALA A 142 -22.96 -25.24 -8.74
N LYS A 143 -21.91 -25.55 -9.51
CA LYS A 143 -20.57 -24.94 -9.34
C LYS A 143 -20.58 -23.40 -9.39
N LYS A 144 -21.56 -22.83 -10.10
CA LYS A 144 -21.78 -21.38 -10.20
C LYS A 144 -23.11 -21.01 -9.53
N ALA A 145 -23.17 -21.24 -8.22
CA ALA A 145 -24.30 -20.86 -7.39
C ALA A 145 -24.04 -19.59 -6.57
N PHE A 146 -25.10 -18.88 -6.20
CA PHE A 146 -25.01 -17.60 -5.49
C PHE A 146 -25.94 -17.54 -4.28
N PHE A 147 -25.46 -16.98 -3.17
CA PHE A 147 -26.33 -16.41 -2.15
C PHE A 147 -26.88 -15.06 -2.65
N VAL A 148 -28.17 -14.82 -2.46
CA VAL A 148 -28.83 -13.57 -2.81
C VAL A 148 -29.29 -12.88 -1.53
N GLU A 149 -28.68 -11.73 -1.23
CA GLU A 149 -28.96 -10.95 -0.02
C GLU A 149 -28.80 -9.46 -0.28
N ASN A 150 -29.79 -8.66 0.13
CA ASN A 150 -29.87 -7.21 -0.01
C ASN A 150 -29.52 -6.71 -1.43
N GLY A 151 -30.08 -7.36 -2.45
CA GLY A 151 -29.81 -7.03 -3.85
C GLY A 151 -28.43 -7.45 -4.37
N SER A 152 -27.63 -8.15 -3.56
CA SER A 152 -26.26 -8.58 -3.89
C SER A 152 -26.17 -10.08 -4.09
N LEU A 153 -25.48 -10.51 -5.17
CA LEU A 153 -25.22 -11.91 -5.47
C LEU A 153 -23.82 -12.33 -4.97
N VAL A 154 -23.70 -13.11 -3.91
CA VAL A 154 -22.38 -13.60 -3.45
C VAL A 154 -22.18 -15.02 -3.95
N GLN A 155 -21.17 -15.24 -4.81
CA GLN A 155 -20.92 -16.59 -5.32
C GLN A 155 -20.46 -17.52 -4.21
N ILE A 156 -21.04 -18.72 -4.17
CA ILE A 156 -20.65 -19.77 -3.24
C ILE A 156 -19.25 -20.26 -3.65
N ALA A 157 -18.32 -20.27 -2.69
CA ALA A 157 -16.93 -20.63 -2.94
C ALA A 157 -16.62 -22.03 -2.37
N PRO A 158 -16.44 -23.05 -3.24
CA PRO A 158 -16.04 -24.38 -2.80
C PRO A 158 -14.68 -24.38 -2.12
N ARG A 159 -14.36 -25.46 -1.39
CA ARG A 159 -13.15 -25.57 -0.56
C ARG A 159 -11.86 -25.28 -1.31
N ASP A 160 -11.71 -25.81 -2.51
CA ASP A 160 -10.52 -25.64 -3.34
C ASP A 160 -10.32 -24.17 -3.78
N ARG A 161 -11.38 -23.36 -3.76
CA ARG A 161 -11.39 -21.92 -4.09
C ARG A 161 -11.19 -21.00 -2.89
N GLN A 162 -11.06 -21.54 -1.68
CA GLN A 162 -10.90 -20.76 -0.44
C GLN A 162 -9.42 -20.54 -0.06
N PHE A 163 -9.09 -19.33 0.40
CA PHE A 163 -7.76 -18.92 0.85
C PHE A 163 -7.19 -19.84 1.94
N THR A 164 -7.99 -20.14 2.96
CA THR A 164 -7.57 -20.96 4.11
C THR A 164 -7.16 -22.39 3.74
N HIS A 165 -7.66 -22.92 2.63
CA HIS A 165 -7.38 -24.28 2.16
C HIS A 165 -6.26 -24.37 1.12
N LYS A 166 -5.70 -23.23 0.68
CA LYS A 166 -4.52 -23.23 -0.19
C LYS A 166 -3.27 -23.67 0.58
N LYS A 167 -2.24 -24.05 -0.15
CA LYS A 167 -0.91 -24.30 0.44
C LYS A 167 -0.29 -22.98 0.94
N PRO A 168 0.70 -23.04 1.86
CA PRO A 168 1.33 -21.84 2.41
C PRO A 168 1.93 -20.89 1.36
N LEU A 169 2.58 -21.41 0.32
CA LEU A 169 3.21 -20.55 -0.70
C LEU A 169 2.19 -19.68 -1.48
N PRO A 170 1.07 -20.22 -2.02
CA PRO A 170 0.01 -19.40 -2.58
C PRO A 170 -0.57 -18.36 -1.62
N LYS A 171 -0.76 -18.70 -0.34
CA LYS A 171 -1.22 -17.74 0.69
C LYS A 171 -0.20 -16.62 0.86
N PHE A 172 1.06 -16.98 1.04
CA PHE A 172 2.18 -16.04 1.19
C PHE A 172 2.26 -15.08 0.01
N LEU A 173 2.26 -15.60 -1.22
CA LEU A 173 2.34 -14.77 -2.43
C LEU A 173 1.13 -13.85 -2.56
N THR A 174 -0.05 -14.31 -2.17
CA THR A 174 -1.28 -13.50 -2.19
C THR A 174 -1.22 -12.35 -1.20
N LEU A 175 -0.75 -12.60 0.03
CA LEU A 175 -0.59 -11.56 1.06
C LEU A 175 0.58 -10.61 0.75
N PHE A 176 1.69 -11.14 0.25
CA PHE A 176 2.86 -10.33 -0.12
C PHE A 176 2.62 -9.47 -1.37
N ALA A 177 1.65 -9.84 -2.22
CA ALA A 177 1.40 -9.15 -3.47
C ALA A 177 0.95 -7.70 -3.30
N GLY A 178 0.18 -7.37 -2.26
CA GLY A 178 -0.22 -5.99 -2.02
C GLY A 178 0.99 -5.06 -1.81
N PRO A 179 1.86 -5.33 -0.82
CA PRO A 179 3.09 -4.57 -0.63
C PRO A 179 4.02 -4.57 -1.86
N LEU A 180 4.13 -5.71 -2.55
CA LEU A 180 4.94 -5.83 -3.76
C LEU A 180 4.45 -4.88 -4.87
N PHE A 181 3.14 -4.76 -5.08
CA PHE A 181 2.58 -3.88 -6.10
C PHE A 181 2.81 -2.41 -5.79
N ASN A 182 2.85 -2.03 -4.51
CA ASN A 182 3.26 -0.69 -4.11
C ASN A 182 4.74 -0.43 -4.43
N PHE A 183 5.62 -1.40 -4.19
CA PHE A 183 7.02 -1.26 -4.61
C PHE A 183 7.18 -1.14 -6.13
N ILE A 184 6.40 -1.90 -6.90
CA ILE A 184 6.37 -1.79 -8.36
C ILE A 184 5.88 -0.41 -8.79
N LEU A 185 4.79 0.10 -8.19
CA LEU A 185 4.29 1.45 -8.46
C LEU A 185 5.34 2.51 -8.17
N ALA A 186 5.96 2.47 -6.99
CA ALA A 186 7.03 3.39 -6.63
C ALA A 186 8.17 3.39 -7.65
N LEU A 187 8.62 2.19 -8.06
CA LEU A 187 9.68 2.04 -9.04
C LEU A 187 9.30 2.65 -10.40
N VAL A 188 8.09 2.38 -10.89
CA VAL A 188 7.58 2.96 -12.14
C VAL A 188 7.52 4.49 -12.05
N LEU A 189 7.05 5.04 -10.93
CA LEU A 189 6.98 6.49 -10.73
C LEU A 189 8.36 7.14 -10.68
N PHE A 190 9.34 6.54 -9.98
CA PHE A 190 10.71 7.06 -9.95
C PHE A 190 11.37 7.04 -11.34
N ILE A 191 11.17 5.97 -12.11
CA ILE A 191 11.69 5.89 -13.49
C ILE A 191 11.00 6.92 -14.39
N GLY A 192 9.67 7.05 -14.30
CA GLY A 192 8.91 8.03 -15.07
C GLY A 192 9.32 9.48 -14.77
N LEU A 193 9.57 9.79 -13.49
CA LEU A 193 10.11 11.08 -13.07
C LEU A 193 11.51 11.33 -13.64
N ALA A 194 12.38 10.32 -13.63
CA ALA A 194 13.72 10.44 -14.19
C ALA A 194 13.70 10.68 -15.70
N TYR A 195 12.73 10.10 -16.43
CA TYR A 195 12.53 10.39 -17.85
C TYR A 195 12.06 11.83 -18.08
N TYR A 196 11.12 12.29 -17.26
CA TYR A 196 10.53 13.62 -17.39
C TYR A 196 11.51 14.75 -17.00
N GLN A 197 12.18 14.61 -15.85
CA GLN A 197 13.09 15.64 -15.31
C GLN A 197 14.50 15.56 -15.91
N GLY A 198 14.85 14.44 -16.53
CA GLY A 198 16.23 14.11 -16.87
C GLY A 198 17.00 13.59 -15.65
N THR A 199 18.11 12.92 -15.91
CA THR A 199 18.98 12.38 -14.85
C THR A 199 20.04 13.42 -14.49
N PRO A 200 20.17 13.82 -13.21
CA PRO A 200 21.24 14.70 -12.76
C PRO A 200 22.62 14.07 -13.00
N THR A 201 23.53 14.83 -13.61
CA THR A 201 24.92 14.40 -13.80
C THR A 201 25.83 15.01 -12.73
N ASN A 202 27.07 14.51 -12.64
CA ASN A 202 28.07 15.08 -11.73
C ASN A 202 28.75 16.33 -12.31
N VAL A 203 28.18 16.92 -13.37
CA VAL A 203 28.69 18.14 -14.00
C VAL A 203 27.89 19.34 -13.53
N ILE A 204 28.60 20.36 -13.04
CA ILE A 204 28.01 21.61 -12.55
C ILE A 204 27.38 22.37 -13.73
N GLY A 205 26.07 22.59 -13.65
CA GLY A 205 25.31 23.37 -14.63
C GLY A 205 25.22 24.84 -14.28
N GLU A 206 25.01 25.15 -13.01
CA GLU A 206 24.91 26.51 -12.49
C GLU A 206 25.52 26.58 -11.09
N VAL A 207 26.17 27.70 -10.79
CA VAL A 207 26.71 28.01 -9.45
C VAL A 207 25.98 29.24 -8.93
N VAL A 208 25.42 29.12 -7.73
CA VAL A 208 24.69 30.22 -7.08
C VAL A 208 25.71 31.24 -6.59
N LYS A 209 25.53 32.52 -6.93
CA LYS A 209 26.42 33.60 -6.48
C LYS A 209 26.48 33.69 -4.95
N LYS A 210 27.65 34.01 -4.39
CA LYS A 210 27.90 34.10 -2.93
C LYS A 210 27.59 32.79 -2.18
N SER A 211 27.72 31.66 -2.86
CA SER A 211 27.61 30.34 -2.24
C SER A 211 29.00 29.77 -1.94
N PRO A 212 29.11 28.74 -1.08
CA PRO A 212 30.38 28.06 -0.88
C PRO A 212 31.01 27.51 -2.17
N ALA A 213 30.20 27.11 -3.16
CA ALA A 213 30.69 26.69 -4.46
C ALA A 213 31.33 27.84 -5.25
N ASP A 214 30.71 29.02 -5.20
CA ASP A 214 31.21 30.25 -5.83
C ASP A 214 32.52 30.74 -5.18
N GLU A 215 32.54 30.80 -3.84
CA GLU A 215 33.72 31.18 -3.05
C GLU A 215 34.89 30.21 -3.23
N ALA A 216 34.58 28.93 -3.43
CA ALA A 216 35.56 27.89 -3.74
C ALA A 216 36.06 27.94 -5.21
N GLY A 217 35.47 28.79 -6.06
CA GLY A 217 35.87 28.93 -7.47
C GLY A 217 35.44 27.74 -8.34
N LEU A 218 34.33 27.08 -8.00
CA LEU A 218 33.66 26.14 -8.89
C LEU A 218 32.99 26.89 -10.04
N HIS A 219 33.06 26.31 -11.24
CA HIS A 219 32.51 26.91 -12.45
C HIS A 219 31.57 25.92 -13.16
N LYS A 220 30.68 26.47 -14.00
CA LYS A 220 29.88 25.69 -14.93
C LYS A 220 30.80 24.84 -15.82
N GLY A 221 30.46 23.55 -15.96
CA GLY A 221 31.22 22.57 -16.73
C GLY A 221 32.18 21.72 -15.88
N ASP A 222 32.43 22.09 -14.62
CA ASP A 222 33.24 21.27 -13.72
C ASP A 222 32.57 19.92 -13.45
N LYS A 223 33.30 18.82 -13.64
CA LYS A 223 32.82 17.49 -13.28
C LYS A 223 33.35 17.08 -11.91
N ILE A 224 32.48 16.93 -10.94
CA ILE A 224 32.83 16.44 -9.60
C ILE A 224 33.12 14.94 -9.69
N VAL A 225 34.32 14.54 -9.29
CA VAL A 225 34.78 13.13 -9.34
C VAL A 225 34.94 12.52 -7.95
N GLN A 226 35.25 13.34 -6.94
CA GLN A 226 35.47 12.88 -5.57
C GLN A 226 35.16 14.01 -4.58
N VAL A 227 34.53 13.69 -3.46
CA VAL A 227 34.30 14.61 -2.33
C VAL A 227 34.89 13.97 -1.07
N GLY A 228 35.90 14.61 -0.48
CA GLY A 228 36.69 14.02 0.59
C GLY A 228 37.35 12.70 0.15
N ASN A 229 37.09 11.62 0.89
CA ASN A 229 37.58 10.27 0.55
C ASN A 229 36.59 9.46 -0.31
N HIS A 230 35.41 10.00 -0.63
CA HIS A 230 34.36 9.29 -1.35
C HIS A 230 34.36 9.62 -2.84
N LYS A 231 34.50 8.59 -3.68
CA LYS A 231 34.39 8.70 -5.14
C LYS A 231 32.91 8.84 -5.52
N ILE A 232 32.60 9.88 -6.29
CA ILE A 232 31.21 10.20 -6.67
C ILE A 232 30.85 9.47 -7.96
N LYS A 233 29.85 8.59 -7.90
CA LYS A 233 29.30 7.91 -9.07
C LYS A 233 28.05 8.64 -9.57
N ASN A 234 27.15 8.99 -8.65
CA ASN A 234 25.90 9.67 -8.94
C ASN A 234 25.82 11.00 -8.22
N PHE A 235 24.98 11.91 -8.72
CA PHE A 235 24.79 13.23 -8.13
C PHE A 235 24.33 13.16 -6.67
N ASP A 236 23.46 12.20 -6.33
CA ASP A 236 22.97 12.02 -4.97
C ASP A 236 24.07 11.62 -3.97
N ASP A 237 25.15 10.96 -4.41
CA ASP A 237 26.31 10.65 -3.55
C ASP A 237 26.91 11.94 -2.97
N ILE A 238 26.90 13.04 -3.74
CA ILE A 238 27.42 14.34 -3.33
C ILE A 238 26.63 14.82 -2.11
N LYS A 239 25.30 14.75 -2.16
CA LYS A 239 24.44 15.19 -1.07
C LYS A 239 24.66 14.36 0.20
N HIS A 240 24.72 13.03 0.06
CA HIS A 240 24.96 12.14 1.21
C HIS A 240 26.29 12.41 1.91
N VAL A 241 27.37 12.62 1.14
CA VAL A 241 28.70 12.92 1.70
C VAL A 241 28.71 14.29 2.39
N LEU A 242 28.02 15.28 1.82
CA LEU A 242 27.90 16.61 2.43
C LEU A 242 27.13 16.59 3.75
N ASP A 243 26.02 15.84 3.81
CA ASP A 243 25.24 15.71 5.04
C ASP A 243 26.02 14.98 6.17
N GLN A 244 26.91 14.06 5.81
CA GLN A 244 27.81 13.38 6.75
C GLN A 244 28.93 14.29 7.27
N ASN A 245 29.55 15.07 6.39
CA ASN A 245 30.69 15.93 6.73
C ASN A 245 30.29 17.28 7.36
N LYS A 246 28.99 17.62 7.35
CA LYS A 246 28.43 18.82 7.99
C LYS A 246 29.13 20.10 7.50
N THR A 247 29.69 20.91 8.41
CA THR A 247 30.42 22.15 8.10
C THR A 247 31.93 21.95 7.96
N ALA A 248 32.44 20.71 7.98
CA ALA A 248 33.87 20.47 7.86
C ALA A 248 34.36 20.88 6.46
N LYS A 249 35.53 21.55 6.41
CA LYS A 249 36.22 21.80 5.14
C LYS A 249 36.50 20.45 4.47
N THR A 250 35.99 20.30 3.26
CA THR A 250 36.07 19.06 2.50
C THR A 250 36.72 19.35 1.15
N THR A 251 37.79 18.63 0.83
CA THR A 251 38.45 18.72 -0.47
C THR A 251 37.59 18.03 -1.53
N VAL A 252 37.21 18.77 -2.56
CA VAL A 252 36.46 18.28 -3.72
C VAL A 252 37.43 18.18 -4.90
N LYS A 253 37.57 16.99 -5.47
CA LYS A 253 38.29 16.82 -6.74
C LYS A 253 37.30 16.99 -7.88
N ILE A 254 37.66 17.89 -8.78
CA ILE A 254 36.93 18.19 -10.01
C ILE A 254 37.79 17.87 -11.22
N LYS A 255 37.15 17.62 -12.35
CA LYS A 255 37.77 17.57 -13.66
C LYS A 255 37.31 18.78 -14.47
N ARG A 256 38.25 19.68 -14.75
CA ARG A 256 38.05 20.91 -15.56
C ARG A 256 39.01 20.82 -16.75
N ASP A 257 38.49 20.92 -17.97
CA ASP A 257 39.28 20.86 -19.21
C ASP A 257 40.20 19.62 -19.32
N GLY A 258 39.74 18.48 -18.80
CA GLY A 258 40.50 17.23 -18.82
C GLY A 258 41.49 17.05 -17.66
N GLN A 259 41.82 18.11 -16.92
CA GLN A 259 42.75 18.08 -15.80
C GLN A 259 42.03 17.92 -14.47
N ASN A 260 42.64 17.16 -13.55
CA ASN A 260 42.14 17.03 -12.19
C ASN A 260 42.59 18.24 -11.36
N LYS A 261 41.63 18.96 -10.76
CA LYS A 261 41.89 20.02 -9.79
C LYS A 261 41.26 19.65 -8.46
N SER A 262 41.90 20.06 -7.37
CA SER A 262 41.36 19.93 -6.02
C SER A 262 40.96 21.31 -5.54
N VAL A 263 39.78 21.40 -4.94
CA VAL A 263 39.21 22.63 -4.41
C VAL A 263 38.72 22.35 -3.01
N ASP A 264 39.10 23.17 -2.04
CA ASP A 264 38.58 23.05 -0.69
C ASP A 264 37.27 23.82 -0.57
N LEU A 265 36.24 23.12 -0.08
CA LEU A 265 34.91 23.68 0.04
C LEU A 265 34.39 23.48 1.47
N GLN A 266 33.74 24.51 2.01
CA GLN A 266 33.11 24.46 3.32
C GLN A 266 31.59 24.57 3.17
N PRO A 267 30.82 23.51 3.47
CA PRO A 267 29.37 23.57 3.32
C PRO A 267 28.74 24.58 4.29
N LYS A 268 27.77 25.34 3.80
CA LYS A 268 27.01 26.29 4.61
C LYS A 268 25.83 25.57 5.27
N LYS A 269 25.70 25.77 6.58
CA LYS A 269 24.54 25.31 7.35
C LYS A 269 23.33 26.17 6.98
N VAL A 270 22.26 25.53 6.52
CA VAL A 270 20.97 26.16 6.20
C VAL A 270 19.90 25.53 7.08
N GLU A 271 19.28 26.36 7.91
CA GLU A 271 18.20 25.95 8.81
C GLU A 271 16.84 26.32 8.20
N ARG A 272 15.96 25.32 8.04
CA ARG A 272 14.59 25.51 7.55
C ARG A 272 13.61 25.09 8.62
N LYS A 273 12.72 26.01 9.04
CA LYS A 273 11.59 25.67 9.90
C LYS A 273 10.62 24.78 9.12
N ILE A 274 10.38 23.56 9.60
CA ILE A 274 9.38 22.64 9.03
C ILE A 274 8.04 22.81 9.75
N THR A 275 8.07 23.01 11.07
CA THR A 275 6.90 23.28 11.90
C THR A 275 7.20 24.43 12.89
N LYS A 276 6.21 24.86 13.69
CA LYS A 276 6.41 25.86 14.76
C LYS A 276 7.49 25.42 15.77
N THR A 277 7.69 24.12 15.94
CA THR A 277 8.57 23.53 16.96
C THR A 277 9.82 22.83 16.41
N LYS A 278 9.93 22.61 15.09
CA LYS A 278 11.00 21.79 14.50
C LYS A 278 11.73 22.50 13.36
N THR A 279 13.05 22.63 13.51
CA THR A 279 13.97 23.17 12.50
C THR A 279 14.77 22.02 11.90
N GLN A 280 14.74 21.87 10.57
CA GLN A 280 15.62 20.96 9.85
C GLN A 280 16.87 21.70 9.43
N THR A 281 18.03 21.15 9.81
CA THR A 281 19.33 21.62 9.33
C THR A 281 19.72 20.85 8.08
N THR A 282 20.13 21.54 7.02
CA THR A 282 20.73 20.95 5.82
C THR A 282 22.07 21.62 5.53
N TYR A 283 22.98 20.90 4.88
CA TYR A 283 24.28 21.44 4.47
C TYR A 283 24.28 21.63 2.96
N GLN A 284 24.52 22.87 2.52
CA GLN A 284 24.41 23.24 1.11
C GLN A 284 25.69 23.91 0.64
N ILE A 285 26.03 23.62 -0.61
CA ILE A 285 27.22 24.16 -1.27
C ILE A 285 26.86 25.10 -2.41
N GLY A 286 25.62 25.04 -2.93
CA GLY A 286 25.05 26.06 -3.81
C GLY A 286 25.36 25.92 -5.29
N PHE A 287 25.17 24.73 -5.85
CA PHE A 287 25.24 24.50 -7.30
C PHE A 287 24.07 23.63 -7.76
N ALA A 288 23.71 23.76 -9.04
CA ALA A 288 22.74 22.90 -9.71
C ALA A 288 23.46 22.02 -10.76
N PRO A 289 23.14 20.72 -10.86
CA PRO A 289 23.71 19.85 -11.87
C PRO A 289 23.12 20.13 -13.25
N THR A 290 23.87 19.78 -14.30
CA THR A 290 23.26 19.55 -15.62
C THR A 290 22.46 18.25 -15.61
N THR A 291 21.38 18.21 -16.37
CA THR A 291 20.57 17.01 -16.58
C THR A 291 20.84 16.40 -17.93
N GLU A 292 20.82 15.07 -18.01
CA GLU A 292 20.91 14.32 -19.27
C GLU A 292 19.61 13.55 -19.55
N HIS A 293 19.20 13.51 -20.82
CA HIS A 293 18.01 12.79 -21.29
C HIS A 293 18.41 11.59 -22.15
N SER A 294 19.18 10.67 -21.58
CA SER A 294 19.50 9.41 -22.26
C SER A 294 18.41 8.36 -22.02
N VAL A 295 18.39 7.30 -22.84
CA VAL A 295 17.33 6.27 -22.78
C VAL A 295 17.47 5.38 -21.55
N PHE A 296 18.69 4.99 -21.17
CA PHE A 296 18.92 3.99 -20.12
C PHE A 296 19.25 4.57 -18.73
N LYS A 297 19.83 5.78 -18.65
CA LYS A 297 20.19 6.39 -17.37
C LYS A 297 18.98 6.61 -16.46
N PRO A 298 17.83 7.10 -16.95
CA PRO A 298 16.62 7.26 -16.14
C PRO A 298 16.18 5.97 -15.45
N ILE A 299 16.34 4.81 -16.10
CA ILE A 299 16.01 3.50 -15.51
C ILE A 299 16.92 3.23 -14.32
N SER A 300 18.24 3.29 -14.53
CA SER A 300 19.22 3.07 -13.46
C SER A 300 19.09 4.08 -12.31
N TYR A 301 18.75 5.34 -12.63
CA TYR A 301 18.55 6.41 -11.67
C TYR A 301 17.26 6.22 -10.88
N GLY A 302 16.16 5.84 -11.53
CA GLY A 302 14.90 5.51 -10.87
C GLY A 302 15.04 4.32 -9.92
N ILE A 303 15.77 3.28 -10.33
CA ILE A 303 16.10 2.13 -9.46
C ILE A 303 16.95 2.59 -8.26
N TYR A 304 17.99 3.41 -8.50
CA TYR A 304 18.81 3.96 -7.42
C TYR A 304 17.96 4.73 -6.40
N ASN A 305 17.11 5.64 -6.88
CA ASN A 305 16.22 6.42 -6.02
C ASN A 305 15.24 5.55 -5.25
N PHE A 306 14.68 4.52 -5.88
CA PHE A 306 13.81 3.56 -5.21
C PHE A 306 14.51 2.90 -4.02
N PHE A 307 15.74 2.41 -4.21
CA PHE A 307 16.50 1.78 -3.11
C PHE A 307 16.98 2.79 -2.07
N ASP A 308 17.42 3.99 -2.48
CA ASP A 308 17.84 5.04 -1.55
C ASP A 308 16.68 5.48 -0.64
N LYS A 309 15.54 5.83 -1.24
CA LYS A 309 14.34 6.22 -0.46
C LYS A 309 13.78 5.06 0.34
N GLY A 310 13.82 3.84 -0.20
CA GLY A 310 13.47 2.62 0.54
C GLY A 310 14.35 2.43 1.77
N LYS A 311 15.67 2.56 1.64
CA LYS A 311 16.61 2.48 2.76
C LYS A 311 16.34 3.57 3.79
N LEU A 312 16.12 4.80 3.35
CA LEU A 312 15.79 5.93 4.23
C LEU A 312 14.53 5.62 5.05
N ILE A 313 13.44 5.22 4.40
CA ILE A 313 12.19 4.88 5.09
C ILE A 313 12.39 3.69 6.03
N PHE A 314 13.06 2.64 5.58
CA PHE A 314 13.33 1.45 6.41
C PHE A 314 14.12 1.82 7.66
N THR A 315 15.20 2.61 7.53
CA THR A 315 15.98 3.08 8.68
C THR A 315 15.17 3.97 9.63
N ALA A 316 14.27 4.80 9.09
CA ALA A 316 13.39 5.63 9.90
C ALA A 316 12.38 4.78 10.68
N VAL A 317 11.78 3.76 10.05
CA VAL A 317 10.86 2.83 10.70
C VAL A 317 11.56 2.01 11.78
N VAL A 318 12.73 1.44 11.48
CA VAL A 318 13.53 0.68 12.46
C VAL A 318 13.98 1.58 13.62
N GLY A 319 14.44 2.81 13.32
CA GLY A 319 14.83 3.78 14.34
C GLY A 319 13.65 4.20 15.23
N MET A 320 12.47 4.39 14.64
CA MET A 320 11.25 4.67 15.39
C MET A 320 10.86 3.49 16.30
N LEU A 321 10.89 2.25 15.80
CA LEU A 321 10.63 1.07 16.63
C LEU A 321 11.66 0.93 17.76
N ALA A 322 12.94 1.17 17.48
CA ALA A 322 13.99 1.16 18.49
C ALA A 322 13.74 2.23 19.59
N SER A 323 13.28 3.42 19.19
CA SER A 323 12.99 4.52 20.13
C SER A 323 11.89 4.21 21.15
N ILE A 324 10.96 3.30 20.82
CA ILE A 324 9.94 2.82 21.76
C ILE A 324 10.58 2.07 22.92
N PHE A 325 11.62 1.28 22.66
CA PHE A 325 12.33 0.52 23.68
C PHE A 325 13.37 1.35 24.45
N THR A 326 13.89 2.44 23.87
CA THR A 326 14.81 3.35 24.56
C THR A 326 14.10 4.41 25.41
N GLY A 327 12.76 4.53 25.32
CA GLY A 327 11.99 5.55 26.03
C GLY A 327 12.06 6.94 25.39
N GLU A 328 12.67 7.08 24.21
CA GLU A 328 12.79 8.33 23.46
C GLU A 328 11.65 8.54 22.44
N PHE A 329 10.67 7.63 22.41
CA PHE A 329 9.56 7.70 21.47
C PHE A 329 8.71 8.96 21.69
N SER A 330 8.47 9.68 20.60
CA SER A 330 7.53 10.80 20.57
C SER A 330 6.52 10.59 19.45
N PHE A 331 5.24 10.85 19.75
CA PHE A 331 4.17 10.88 18.75
C PHE A 331 4.42 11.90 17.64
N ASP A 332 5.34 12.84 17.85
CA ASP A 332 5.77 13.77 16.82
C ASP A 332 6.48 13.13 15.63
N MET A 333 6.97 11.90 15.80
CA MET A 333 7.64 11.12 14.75
C MET A 333 6.65 10.45 13.79
N LEU A 334 5.37 10.36 14.17
CA LEU A 334 4.31 9.77 13.35
C LEU A 334 3.48 10.89 12.71
N ASN A 335 3.17 10.73 11.41
CA ASN A 335 2.19 11.57 10.73
C ASN A 335 0.87 10.78 10.66
N GLY A 336 -0.19 11.35 11.19
CA GLY A 336 -1.55 10.82 11.07
C GLY A 336 -2.23 11.28 9.79
N PRO A 337 -3.52 10.96 9.60
CA PRO A 337 -4.29 11.39 8.43
C PRO A 337 -4.26 12.91 8.20
N VAL A 338 -4.29 13.70 9.28
CA VAL A 338 -4.26 15.17 9.24
C VAL A 338 -2.87 15.68 8.83
N GLY A 339 -1.81 15.14 9.41
CA GLY A 339 -0.43 15.48 9.04
C GLY A 339 -0.10 15.11 7.60
N ILE A 340 -0.64 13.99 7.10
CA ILE A 340 -0.48 13.61 5.70
C ILE A 340 -1.26 14.58 4.78
N TYR A 341 -2.47 15.01 5.14
CA TYR A 341 -3.19 16.04 4.38
C TYR A 341 -2.37 17.34 4.25
N HIS A 342 -1.79 17.85 5.34
CA HIS A 342 -0.93 19.04 5.30
C HIS A 342 0.35 18.84 4.47
N SER A 343 0.91 17.63 4.51
CA SER A 343 2.06 17.27 3.68
C SER A 343 1.70 17.27 2.20
N VAL A 344 0.56 16.65 1.83
CA VAL A 344 0.03 16.68 0.46
C VAL A 344 -0.27 18.11 0.03
N ASP A 345 -0.91 18.94 0.87
CA ASP A 345 -1.18 20.36 0.57
C ASP A 345 0.10 21.14 0.22
N SER A 346 1.16 20.94 1.02
CA SER A 346 2.46 21.57 0.80
C SER A 346 3.12 21.12 -0.50
N VAL A 347 2.98 19.84 -0.84
CA VAL A 347 3.54 19.24 -2.05
C VAL A 347 2.75 19.66 -3.30
N VAL A 348 1.41 19.69 -3.24
CA VAL A 348 0.55 20.18 -4.32
C VAL A 348 0.89 21.62 -4.68
N LYS A 349 1.12 22.48 -3.68
CA LYS A 349 1.59 23.87 -3.88
C LYS A 349 2.94 23.95 -4.57
N SER A 350 3.77 22.91 -4.45
CA SER A 350 5.07 22.81 -5.10
C SER A 350 4.99 22.28 -6.54
N GLY A 351 3.79 21.92 -7.02
CA GLY A 351 3.54 21.47 -8.39
C GLY A 351 3.39 19.95 -8.55
N ILE A 352 2.80 19.55 -9.68
CA ILE A 352 2.41 18.14 -9.94
C ILE A 352 3.58 17.17 -9.92
N ILE A 353 4.76 17.61 -10.37
CA ILE A 353 5.98 16.78 -10.41
C ILE A 353 6.39 16.36 -9.00
N ASN A 354 6.31 17.29 -8.04
CA ASN A 354 6.59 17.01 -6.63
C ASN A 354 5.51 16.09 -6.03
N LEU A 355 4.25 16.23 -6.45
CA LEU A 355 3.17 15.32 -6.04
C LEU A 355 3.42 13.89 -6.51
N VAL A 356 3.87 13.69 -7.75
CA VAL A 356 4.23 12.36 -8.27
C VAL A 356 5.41 11.78 -7.49
N GLY A 357 6.45 12.59 -7.21
CA GLY A 357 7.58 12.15 -6.38
C GLY A 357 7.18 11.78 -4.95
N TYR A 358 6.28 12.55 -4.35
CA TYR A 358 5.74 12.25 -3.03
C TYR A 358 4.85 11.00 -3.06
N THR A 359 4.09 10.78 -4.14
CA THR A 359 3.30 9.55 -4.33
C THR A 359 4.21 8.32 -4.42
N ALA A 360 5.33 8.42 -5.13
CA ALA A 360 6.34 7.34 -5.18
C ALA A 360 6.90 7.04 -3.78
N LEU A 361 7.23 8.08 -3.01
CA LEU A 361 7.71 7.94 -1.62
C LEU A 361 6.65 7.30 -0.71
N LEU A 362 5.40 7.77 -0.78
CA LEU A 362 4.29 7.20 -0.01
C LEU A 362 4.02 5.75 -0.39
N SER A 363 4.18 5.38 -1.66
CA SER A 363 4.02 4.01 -2.13
C SER A 363 5.06 3.08 -1.52
N VAL A 364 6.35 3.47 -1.49
CA VAL A 364 7.39 2.74 -0.77
C VAL A 364 7.05 2.63 0.72
N ASN A 365 6.64 3.74 1.35
CA ASN A 365 6.30 3.75 2.77
C ASN A 365 5.14 2.80 3.08
N LEU A 366 4.07 2.85 2.29
CA LEU A 366 2.90 1.98 2.47
C LEU A 366 3.26 0.51 2.25
N GLY A 367 4.13 0.20 1.28
CA GLY A 367 4.66 -1.15 1.10
C GLY A 367 5.47 -1.65 2.31
N ILE A 368 6.37 -0.83 2.85
CA ILE A 368 7.16 -1.18 4.04
C ILE A 368 6.24 -1.35 5.27
N MET A 369 5.33 -0.40 5.50
CA MET A 369 4.43 -0.42 6.65
C MET A 369 3.52 -1.65 6.64
N ASN A 370 2.97 -2.04 5.49
CA ASN A 370 2.15 -3.25 5.39
C ASN A 370 2.93 -4.55 5.57
N LEU A 371 4.25 -4.55 5.40
CA LEU A 371 5.10 -5.72 5.71
C LEU A 371 5.50 -5.81 7.18
N LEU A 372 5.18 -4.81 8.00
CA LEU A 372 5.46 -4.90 9.43
C LEU A 372 4.66 -6.04 10.07
N PRO A 373 5.22 -6.74 11.06
CA PRO A 373 4.58 -7.86 11.74
C PRO A 373 3.47 -7.42 12.71
N ILE A 374 2.53 -6.62 12.23
CA ILE A 374 1.39 -6.09 12.97
C ILE A 374 0.16 -6.92 12.58
N PRO A 375 -0.56 -7.57 13.51
CA PRO A 375 -1.64 -8.52 13.19
C PRO A 375 -2.76 -8.01 12.28
N ALA A 376 -2.99 -6.70 12.22
CA ALA A 376 -4.01 -6.08 11.36
C ALA A 376 -3.53 -5.76 9.94
N LEU A 377 -2.23 -5.88 9.67
CA LEU A 377 -1.60 -5.61 8.37
C LEU A 377 -1.16 -6.91 7.71
N ASP A 378 -0.83 -6.85 6.42
CA ASP A 378 -0.44 -8.03 5.64
C ASP A 378 0.74 -8.79 6.27
N GLY A 379 1.73 -8.08 6.79
CA GLY A 379 2.92 -8.64 7.42
C GLY A 379 2.59 -9.51 8.64
N GLY A 380 1.58 -9.12 9.44
CA GLY A 380 1.08 -9.94 10.53
C GLY A 380 0.44 -11.23 10.04
N ARG A 381 -0.33 -11.17 8.95
CA ARG A 381 -0.95 -12.35 8.33
C ARG A 381 0.09 -13.27 7.68
N ILE A 382 1.12 -12.68 7.07
CA ILE A 382 2.27 -13.40 6.53
C ILE A 382 2.97 -14.20 7.65
N LEU A 383 3.10 -13.65 8.86
CA LEU A 383 3.68 -14.41 9.99
C LEU A 383 2.89 -15.67 10.32
N PHE A 384 1.55 -15.64 10.27
CA PHE A 384 0.74 -16.85 10.49
C PHE A 384 0.95 -17.90 9.40
N VAL A 385 1.10 -17.47 8.14
CA VAL A 385 1.41 -18.37 7.03
C VAL A 385 2.82 -18.95 7.14
N LEU A 386 3.79 -18.14 7.58
CA LEU A 386 5.16 -18.61 7.84
C LEU A 386 5.18 -19.61 9.00
N TYR A 387 4.41 -19.35 10.07
CA TYR A 387 4.22 -20.30 11.17
C TYR A 387 3.63 -21.62 10.64
N GLU A 388 2.57 -21.58 9.83
CA GLU A 388 1.98 -22.77 9.21
C GLU A 388 2.99 -23.53 8.36
N ALA A 389 3.84 -22.84 7.59
CA ALA A 389 4.87 -23.45 6.75
C ALA A 389 5.97 -24.15 7.58
N ILE A 390 6.39 -23.55 8.69
CA ILE A 390 7.45 -24.08 9.58
C ILE A 390 6.92 -25.27 10.39
N PHE A 391 5.78 -25.10 11.06
CA PHE A 391 5.24 -26.10 11.98
C PHE A 391 4.33 -27.13 11.31
N ARG A 392 4.06 -26.97 10.00
CA ARG A 392 3.16 -27.82 9.19
C ARG A 392 1.76 -27.98 9.80
N LYS A 393 1.36 -27.03 10.64
CA LYS A 393 0.07 -27.00 11.32
C LYS A 393 -0.47 -25.57 11.26
N PRO A 394 -1.72 -25.36 10.82
CA PRO A 394 -2.32 -24.04 10.84
C PRO A 394 -2.48 -23.55 12.28
N VAL A 395 -2.38 -22.24 12.47
CA VAL A 395 -2.72 -21.60 13.74
C VAL A 395 -4.20 -21.88 14.04
N ASN A 396 -4.56 -22.01 15.32
CA ASN A 396 -5.96 -22.11 15.71
C ASN A 396 -6.71 -20.87 15.21
N LYS A 397 -7.76 -21.07 14.39
CA LYS A 397 -8.56 -19.99 13.80
C LYS A 397 -9.09 -19.00 14.84
N LYS A 398 -9.48 -19.46 16.03
CA LYS A 398 -9.96 -18.59 17.11
C LYS A 398 -8.84 -17.69 17.64
N ALA A 399 -7.63 -18.24 17.80
CA ALA A 399 -6.47 -17.49 18.25
C ALA A 399 -6.00 -16.48 17.19
N GLU A 400 -5.89 -16.91 15.93
CA GLU A 400 -5.56 -16.04 14.80
C GLU A 400 -6.53 -14.85 14.73
N THR A 401 -7.83 -15.13 14.75
CA THR A 401 -8.88 -14.10 14.74
C THR A 401 -8.75 -13.14 15.92
N GLY A 402 -8.54 -13.66 17.13
CA GLY A 402 -8.38 -12.83 18.33
C GLY A 402 -7.15 -11.91 18.23
N ILE A 403 -6.02 -12.43 17.74
CA ILE A 403 -4.79 -11.65 17.57
C ILE A 403 -4.98 -10.56 16.51
N ILE A 404 -5.63 -10.85 15.38
CA ILE A 404 -5.97 -9.86 14.35
C ILE A 404 -6.88 -8.77 14.93
N ALA A 405 -7.93 -9.14 15.67
CA ALA A 405 -8.87 -8.18 16.26
C ALA A 405 -8.19 -7.25 17.29
N VAL A 406 -7.35 -7.79 18.17
CA VAL A 406 -6.57 -7.00 19.13
C VAL A 406 -5.59 -6.07 18.41
N GLY A 407 -4.90 -6.56 17.38
CA GLY A 407 -4.02 -5.74 16.57
C GLY A 407 -4.75 -4.61 15.84
N ALA A 408 -5.96 -4.88 15.33
CA ALA A 408 -6.78 -3.88 14.65
C ALA A 408 -7.23 -2.79 15.61
N LEU A 409 -7.70 -3.17 16.80
CA LEU A 409 -8.05 -2.23 17.86
C LEU A 409 -6.84 -1.37 18.27
N PHE A 410 -5.67 -1.99 18.42
CA PHE A 410 -4.43 -1.28 18.73
C PHE A 410 -4.06 -0.24 17.65
N VAL A 411 -4.16 -0.59 16.37
CA VAL A 411 -3.91 0.35 15.26
C VAL A 411 -4.90 1.51 15.28
N VAL A 412 -6.19 1.25 15.55
CA VAL A 412 -7.21 2.31 15.69
C VAL A 412 -6.87 3.26 16.85
N ILE A 413 -6.46 2.74 18.01
CA ILE A 413 -6.06 3.55 19.15
C ILE A 413 -4.85 4.43 18.79
N ILE A 414 -3.81 3.86 18.18
CA ILE A 414 -2.65 4.65 17.70
C ILE A 414 -3.11 5.73 16.72
N MET A 415 -3.99 5.41 15.80
CA MET A 415 -4.47 6.35 14.79
C MET A 415 -5.19 7.55 15.44
N ILE A 416 -6.00 7.32 16.47
CA ILE A 416 -6.64 8.39 17.24
C ILE A 416 -5.60 9.24 17.96
N LEU A 417 -4.62 8.62 18.63
CA LEU A 417 -3.55 9.34 19.36
C LEU A 417 -2.70 10.21 18.43
N VAL A 418 -2.27 9.65 17.29
CA VAL A 418 -1.48 10.39 16.28
C VAL A 418 -2.31 11.50 15.65
N THR A 419 -3.60 11.25 15.36
CA THR A 419 -4.50 12.29 14.83
C THR A 419 -4.67 13.43 15.84
N TRP A 420 -4.82 13.12 17.13
CA TRP A 420 -4.87 14.14 18.17
C TRP A 420 -3.58 14.95 18.23
N ASN A 421 -2.42 14.29 18.16
CA ASN A 421 -1.13 14.97 18.11
C ASN A 421 -1.00 15.89 16.87
N ASP A 422 -1.47 15.45 15.70
CA ASP A 422 -1.52 16.29 14.51
C ASP A 422 -2.42 17.51 14.73
N ILE A 423 -3.59 17.35 15.34
CA ILE A 423 -4.50 18.47 15.64
C ILE A 423 -3.80 19.48 16.54
N GLN A 424 -3.14 19.03 17.61
CA GLN A 424 -2.37 19.88 18.51
C GLN A 424 -1.25 20.62 17.78
N ARG A 425 -0.58 19.97 16.82
CA ARG A 425 0.53 20.55 16.07
C ARG A 425 0.09 21.61 15.06
N TYR A 426 -1.03 21.39 14.37
CA TYR A 426 -1.43 22.19 13.21
C TYR A 426 -2.54 23.22 13.52
N PHE A 427 -3.41 22.94 14.49
CA PHE A 427 -4.59 23.78 14.77
C PHE A 427 -4.54 24.49 16.13
N LEU A 428 -3.78 23.96 17.09
CA LEU A 428 -3.54 24.58 18.40
C LEU A 428 -2.12 25.18 18.44
#